data_AF-A0A366M8Y4-F1
#
_entry.id   AF-A0A366M8Y4-F1
#
_cell.length_a   1.000
_cell.length_b   1.000
_cell.length_c   1.000
_cell.angle_alpha   90.00
_cell.angle_beta   90.00
_cell.angle_gamma   90.00
#
_symmetry.space_group_name_H-M   'P 1'
#
loop_
_entity.id
_entity.type
_entity.pdbx_description
1 polymer ?
#
loop_
_entity_poly.entity_id
_entity_poly.type
_entity_poly.pdbx_seq_one_letter_code
_entity_poly.pdbx_strand_id
1 'polypeptide(L)'
;MVDIKLYYILDELIDNIYNHTSFEKGHATQGHVYSQEHPDKEYLDVCIMADGLSIHGKFKKEDIIFKNDYHAIEKAIDKTTTEKNDEYDRSNGLWTTLKLVVEANRGNVLIVSGNGCPYVKNKNSYKYILLEQRYI
;
A
#
# COMPACT_ATOMS: atom_id res chain seq x y z
N MET A 1 -5.07 -25.55 5.85
CA MET A 1 -5.58 -24.51 6.75
C MET A 1 -5.17 -23.18 6.14
N VAL A 2 -6.10 -22.33 5.72
CA VAL A 2 -5.78 -21.02 5.16
C VAL A 2 -5.34 -20.12 6.30
N ASP A 3 -4.19 -19.47 6.20
CA ASP A 3 -3.80 -18.45 7.17
C ASP A 3 -4.74 -17.26 7.02
N ILE A 4 -5.65 -17.10 8.00
CA ILE A 4 -6.68 -16.07 8.00
C ILE A 4 -6.09 -14.65 7.93
N LYS A 5 -4.86 -14.46 8.42
CA LYS A 5 -4.17 -13.16 8.39
C LYS A 5 -3.69 -12.84 6.98
N LEU A 6 -3.10 -13.81 6.29
CA LEU A 6 -2.66 -13.63 4.90
C LEU A 6 -3.85 -13.38 3.98
N TYR A 7 -4.95 -14.14 4.18
CA TYR A 7 -6.18 -13.90 3.43
C TYR A 7 -6.67 -12.45 3.60
N TYR A 8 -6.77 -11.95 4.83
CA TYR A 8 -7.18 -10.57 5.09
C TYR A 8 -6.25 -9.55 4.42
N ILE A 9 -4.92 -9.76 4.49
CA ILE A 9 -3.93 -8.87 3.84
C ILE A 9 -4.16 -8.82 2.32
N LEU A 10 -4.36 -9.98 1.69
CA LEU A 10 -4.60 -10.07 0.24
C LEU A 10 -5.92 -9.41 -0.13
N ASP A 11 -7.00 -9.73 0.59
CA ASP A 11 -8.35 -9.20 0.37
C ASP A 11 -8.35 -7.66 0.44
N GLU A 12 -7.78 -7.10 1.51
CA GLU A 12 -7.70 -5.66 1.70
C GLU A 12 -6.86 -4.96 0.61
N LEU A 13 -5.72 -5.53 0.20
CA LEU A 13 -4.88 -4.92 -0.83
C LEU A 13 -5.47 -5.04 -2.24
N ILE A 14 -6.16 -6.14 -2.53
CA ILE A 14 -6.88 -6.34 -3.80
C ILE A 14 -8.10 -5.41 -3.85
N ASP A 15 -8.85 -5.30 -2.77
CA ASP A 15 -9.97 -4.36 -2.66
C ASP A 15 -9.50 -2.90 -2.80
N ASN A 16 -8.33 -2.56 -2.26
CA ASN A 16 -7.73 -1.24 -2.50
C ASN A 16 -7.46 -0.99 -3.99
N ILE A 17 -7.08 -2.00 -4.77
CA ILE A 17 -7.01 -1.85 -6.23
C ILE A 17 -8.40 -1.51 -6.76
N TYR A 18 -9.42 -2.32 -6.50
CA TYR A 18 -10.76 -2.09 -7.08
C TYR A 18 -11.44 -0.79 -6.63
N ASN A 19 -11.27 -0.39 -5.37
CA ASN A 19 -11.95 0.76 -4.79
C ASN A 19 -11.23 2.09 -5.08
N HIS A 20 -9.91 2.06 -5.26
CA HIS A 20 -9.11 3.29 -5.43
C HIS A 20 -8.46 3.42 -6.80
N THR A 21 -8.56 2.38 -7.62
CA THR A 21 -8.23 2.43 -9.03
C THR A 21 -9.52 2.67 -9.81
N SER A 22 -9.74 3.89 -10.30
CA SER A 22 -10.81 4.11 -11.26
C SER A 22 -10.44 3.36 -12.54
N PHE A 23 -11.04 2.19 -12.78
CA PHE A 23 -10.97 1.48 -14.08
C PHE A 23 -11.81 2.19 -15.16
N GLU A 24 -12.02 3.50 -15.01
CA GLU A 24 -12.54 4.36 -16.06
C GLU A 24 -11.52 4.42 -17.21
N LYS A 25 -12.01 4.61 -18.43
CA LYS A 25 -11.17 4.65 -19.64
C LYS A 25 -9.98 5.61 -19.46
N GLY A 26 -8.78 5.05 -19.34
CA GLY A 26 -7.52 5.79 -19.36
C GLY A 26 -6.78 5.93 -18.03
N HIS A 27 -7.31 5.40 -16.91
CA HIS A 27 -6.67 5.54 -15.60
C HIS A 27 -5.98 4.27 -15.09
N ALA A 28 -6.46 3.09 -15.47
CA ALA A 28 -5.83 1.82 -15.15
C ALA A 28 -6.20 0.76 -16.18
N THR A 29 -5.29 -0.17 -16.44
CA THR A 29 -5.49 -1.26 -17.40
C THR A 29 -5.38 -2.63 -16.75
N GLN A 30 -4.66 -2.75 -15.63
CA GLN A 30 -4.31 -4.04 -15.04
C GLN A 30 -3.96 -3.97 -13.55
N GLY A 31 -4.40 -4.99 -12.82
CA GLY A 31 -3.90 -5.33 -11.50
C GLY A 31 -3.17 -6.68 -11.56
N HIS A 32 -2.08 -6.81 -10.84
CA HIS A 32 -1.26 -8.01 -10.79
C HIS A 32 -1.03 -8.45 -9.35
N VAL A 33 -1.08 -9.77 -9.15
CA VAL A 33 -0.71 -10.42 -7.89
C VAL A 33 0.31 -11.50 -8.21
N TYR A 34 1.50 -11.38 -7.64
CA TYR A 34 2.57 -12.36 -7.74
C TYR A 34 2.95 -12.83 -6.35
N SER A 35 3.31 -14.10 -6.23
CA SER A 35 3.89 -14.64 -5.00
C SER A 35 5.03 -15.59 -5.32
N GLN A 36 6.04 -15.59 -4.46
CA GLN A 36 7.19 -16.47 -4.57
C GLN A 36 7.60 -16.97 -3.20
N GLU A 37 7.62 -18.29 -3.02
CA GLU A 37 8.15 -18.92 -1.83
C GLU A 37 9.67 -19.05 -1.93
N HIS A 38 10.37 -18.76 -0.84
CA HIS A 38 11.81 -18.96 -0.68
C HIS A 38 12.07 -19.91 0.51
N PRO A 39 11.97 -21.24 0.31
CA PRO A 39 12.07 -22.21 1.42
C PRO A 39 13.38 -22.09 2.20
N ASP A 40 14.52 -21.96 1.50
CA ASP A 40 15.85 -21.86 2.12
C ASP A 40 16.06 -20.57 2.92
N LYS A 41 15.22 -19.56 2.69
CA LYS A 41 15.27 -18.27 3.39
C LYS A 41 14.08 -18.07 4.34
N GLU A 42 13.21 -19.07 4.42
CA GLU A 42 12.04 -19.12 5.30
C GLU A 42 11.10 -17.91 5.16
N TYR A 43 10.84 -17.45 3.92
CA TYR A 43 9.85 -16.40 3.68
C TYR A 43 9.05 -16.60 2.38
N LEU A 44 7.86 -16.00 2.37
CA LEU A 44 7.01 -15.82 1.20
C LEU A 44 7.07 -14.35 0.78
N ASP A 45 7.41 -14.10 -0.48
CA ASP A 45 7.24 -12.79 -1.11
C ASP A 45 5.86 -12.70 -1.75
N VAL A 46 5.18 -11.56 -1.57
CA VAL A 46 3.87 -11.28 -2.17
C VAL A 46 3.92 -9.85 -2.70
N CYS A 47 3.76 -9.72 -4.01
CA CYS A 47 3.68 -8.44 -4.69
C CYS A 47 2.27 -8.21 -5.22
N ILE A 48 1.70 -7.06 -4.89
CA ILE A 48 0.43 -6.58 -5.39
C ILE A 48 0.69 -5.24 -6.07
N MET A 49 0.34 -5.13 -7.35
CA MET A 49 0.63 -3.97 -8.19
C MET A 49 -0.58 -3.62 -9.03
N ALA A 50 -0.81 -2.32 -9.23
CA ALA A 50 -1.76 -1.82 -10.23
C ALA A 50 -1.18 -0.59 -10.93
N ASP A 51 -1.62 -0.33 -12.15
CA ASP A 51 -1.22 0.82 -12.97
C ASP A 51 -2.20 2.00 -12.86
N GLY A 52 -2.87 2.11 -11.71
CA GLY A 52 -3.92 3.09 -11.45
C GLY A 52 -3.46 4.51 -11.14
N LEU A 53 -4.39 5.30 -10.57
CA LEU A 53 -4.25 6.72 -10.25
C LEU A 53 -3.09 7.07 -9.31
N SER A 54 -2.44 6.08 -8.67
CA SER A 54 -1.44 6.21 -7.60
C SER A 54 -1.97 6.89 -6.33
N ILE A 55 -1.28 6.73 -5.20
CA ILE A 55 -1.69 7.33 -3.92
C ILE A 55 -1.69 8.86 -3.99
N HIS A 56 -0.65 9.45 -4.58
CA HIS A 56 -0.53 10.90 -4.71
C HIS A 56 -1.53 11.46 -5.73
N GLY A 57 -1.87 10.71 -6.79
CA GLY A 57 -2.91 11.12 -7.73
C GLY A 57 -4.30 11.08 -7.12
N LYS A 58 -4.61 10.07 -6.29
CA LYS A 58 -5.85 10.03 -5.50
C LYS A 58 -5.96 11.25 -4.59
N PHE A 59 -4.91 11.57 -3.86
CA PHE A 59 -4.89 12.75 -2.98
C PHE A 59 -5.08 14.06 -3.74
N LYS A 60 -4.53 14.19 -4.95
CA LYS A 60 -4.80 15.35 -5.83
C LYS A 60 -6.26 15.45 -6.24
N LYS A 61 -6.91 14.32 -6.52
CA LYS A 61 -8.35 14.26 -6.90
C LYS A 61 -9.27 14.63 -5.73
N GLU A 62 -8.85 14.35 -4.50
CA GLU A 62 -9.59 14.59 -3.26
C GLU A 62 -9.15 15.89 -2.54
N ASP A 63 -8.36 16.75 -3.19
CA ASP A 63 -7.82 17.99 -2.62
C ASP A 63 -7.06 17.82 -1.28
N ILE A 64 -6.46 16.64 -1.06
CA ILE A 64 -5.64 16.33 0.11
C ILE A 64 -4.24 16.92 -0.08
N ILE A 65 -3.81 17.76 0.87
CA ILE A 65 -2.50 18.43 0.81
C ILE A 65 -1.37 17.47 1.22
N PHE A 66 -0.36 17.34 0.36
CA PHE A 66 0.89 16.64 0.63
C PHE A 66 2.08 17.40 0.01
N LYS A 67 3.31 16.97 0.35
CA LYS A 67 4.56 17.70 0.02
C LYS A 67 5.27 17.08 -1.19
N ASN A 68 5.26 15.76 -1.25
CA ASN A 68 5.86 14.92 -2.29
C ASN A 68 5.23 13.51 -2.21
N ASP A 69 5.53 12.65 -3.17
CA ASP A 69 4.93 11.30 -3.27
C ASP A 69 5.22 10.44 -2.03
N TYR A 70 6.39 10.63 -1.41
CA TYR A 70 6.72 10.00 -0.12
C TYR A 70 5.74 10.44 0.99
N HIS A 71 5.51 11.74 1.15
CA HIS A 71 4.58 12.28 2.15
C HIS A 71 3.14 11.84 1.88
N ALA A 72 2.76 11.61 0.61
CA ALA A 72 1.46 11.04 0.28
C ALA A 72 1.32 9.59 0.78
N ILE A 73 2.35 8.76 0.59
CA ILE A 73 2.38 7.39 1.12
C ILE A 73 2.39 7.41 2.65
N GLU A 74 3.23 8.24 3.28
CA GLU A 74 3.31 8.40 4.74
C GLU A 74 1.94 8.73 5.34
N LYS A 75 1.23 9.67 4.73
CA LYS A 75 -0.15 9.99 5.11
C LYS A 75 -1.08 8.79 4.96
N ALA A 76 -1.07 8.11 3.82
CA ALA A 76 -1.95 6.96 3.56
C ALA A 76 -1.70 5.76 4.50
N ILE A 77 -0.49 5.62 5.05
CA ILE A 77 -0.17 4.60 6.05
C ILE A 77 -0.29 5.11 7.50
N ASP A 78 -0.47 6.40 7.70
CA ASP A 78 -0.73 6.99 9.01
C ASP A 78 -2.24 7.01 9.28
N LYS A 79 -2.61 6.84 10.56
CA LYS A 79 -4.01 6.73 11.02
C LYS A 79 -4.82 8.03 10.82
N THR A 80 -4.23 9.09 10.28
CA THR A 80 -4.72 10.46 10.40
C THR A 80 -5.32 11.06 9.11
N THR A 81 -5.31 10.37 7.95
CA THR A 81 -5.60 11.06 6.68
C THR A 81 -6.80 10.65 5.83
N THR A 82 -7.65 9.72 6.25
CA THR A 82 -8.89 9.45 5.51
C THR A 82 -10.12 9.63 6.40
N GLU A 83 -10.58 10.88 6.36
CA GLU A 83 -11.91 11.44 6.63
C GLU A 83 -12.33 11.82 8.06
N LYS A 84 -12.54 13.15 8.18
CA LYS A 84 -13.56 13.76 9.01
C LYS A 84 -14.91 13.37 8.41
N ASN A 85 -15.82 12.86 9.26
CA ASN A 85 -17.22 12.50 8.97
C ASN A 85 -17.43 11.09 8.42
N ASP A 86 -17.46 10.11 9.30
CA ASP A 86 -18.64 9.26 9.57
C ASP A 86 -18.24 8.01 10.37
N GLU A 87 -19.09 7.64 11.33
CA GLU A 87 -18.81 6.68 12.41
C GLU A 87 -18.55 5.22 12.00
N TYR A 88 -18.38 4.89 10.71
CA TYR A 88 -18.23 3.50 10.27
C TYR A 88 -17.33 3.28 9.04
N ASP A 89 -16.51 4.25 8.64
CA ASP A 89 -15.89 4.19 7.31
C ASP A 89 -14.50 3.53 7.22
N ARG A 90 -14.34 2.76 6.15
CA ARG A 90 -13.31 1.76 5.83
C ARG A 90 -11.93 2.34 5.48
N SER A 91 -11.66 3.54 5.96
CA SER A 91 -10.52 4.38 5.63
C SER A 91 -9.17 3.96 6.24
N ASN A 92 -9.11 2.79 6.89
CA ASN A 92 -7.94 2.29 7.63
C ASN A 92 -7.24 1.09 6.96
N GLY A 93 -7.63 0.73 5.74
CA GLY A 93 -7.22 -0.53 5.10
C GLY A 93 -5.72 -0.74 5.01
N LEU A 94 -5.01 0.19 4.37
CA LEU A 94 -3.57 0.08 4.18
C LEU A 94 -2.80 0.09 5.52
N TRP A 95 -3.18 0.96 6.46
CA TRP A 95 -2.59 1.00 7.80
C TRP A 95 -2.78 -0.32 8.57
N THR A 96 -4.00 -0.87 8.55
CA THR A 96 -4.32 -2.11 9.26
C THR A 96 -3.58 -3.29 8.64
N THR A 97 -3.48 -3.32 7.31
CA THR A 97 -2.66 -4.31 6.59
C THR A 97 -1.19 -4.22 6.97
N LEU A 98 -0.61 -3.02 7.04
CA LEU A 98 0.79 -2.85 7.45
C LEU A 98 1.03 -3.38 8.88
N LYS A 99 0.10 -3.13 9.80
CA LYS A 99 0.16 -3.70 11.15
C LYS A 99 0.11 -5.22 11.15
N LEU A 100 -0.78 -5.82 10.36
CA LEU A 100 -0.87 -7.27 10.28
C LEU A 100 0.43 -7.87 9.72
N VAL A 101 1.03 -7.27 8.70
CA VAL A 101 2.32 -7.74 8.17
C VAL A 101 3.43 -7.59 9.22
N VAL A 102 3.62 -6.37 9.74
CA VAL A 102 4.81 -6.02 10.54
C VAL A 102 4.70 -6.49 11.99
N GLU A 103 3.56 -6.27 12.64
CA GLU A 103 3.37 -6.60 14.06
C GLU A 103 2.94 -8.07 14.25
N ALA A 104 1.97 -8.56 13.45
CA ALA A 104 1.39 -9.88 13.66
C ALA A 104 2.13 -11.02 12.93
N ASN A 105 2.79 -10.73 11.81
CA ASN A 105 3.52 -11.72 11.00
C ASN A 105 5.04 -11.48 10.96
N ARG A 106 5.55 -10.42 11.63
CA ARG A 106 6.97 -10.06 11.65
C ARG A 106 7.59 -9.91 10.26
N GLY A 107 6.77 -9.57 9.27
CA GLY A 107 7.17 -9.34 7.89
C GLY A 107 7.67 -7.91 7.67
N ASN A 108 8.10 -7.64 6.44
CA ASN A 108 8.49 -6.31 5.99
C ASN A 108 7.63 -5.91 4.80
N VAL A 109 7.45 -4.60 4.58
CA VAL A 109 6.65 -4.07 3.47
C VAL A 109 7.48 -3.06 2.68
N LEU A 110 7.46 -3.18 1.36
CA LEU A 110 7.92 -2.13 0.44
C LEU A 110 6.68 -1.57 -0.26
N ILE A 111 6.46 -0.26 -0.17
CA ILE A 111 5.37 0.41 -0.88
C ILE A 111 5.99 1.28 -1.96
N VAL A 112 5.49 1.20 -3.19
CA VAL A 112 5.94 2.05 -4.29
C VAL A 112 4.74 2.74 -4.91
N SER A 113 4.78 4.07 -5.01
CA SER A 113 3.74 4.86 -5.68
C SER A 113 4.31 6.21 -6.11
N GLY A 114 4.29 6.49 -7.42
CA GLY A 114 5.05 7.62 -7.98
C GLY A 114 6.54 7.47 -7.68
N ASN A 115 7.18 8.54 -7.21
CA ASN A 115 8.60 8.55 -6.82
C ASN A 115 8.85 8.15 -5.35
N GLY A 116 7.80 7.78 -4.62
CA GLY A 116 7.91 7.36 -3.22
C GLY A 116 8.13 5.85 -3.09
N CYS A 117 9.10 5.44 -2.25
CA CYS A 117 9.46 4.05 -2.00
C CYS A 117 9.84 3.78 -0.51
N PRO A 118 8.91 3.91 0.45
CA PRO A 118 9.19 3.56 1.84
C PRO A 118 9.30 2.05 2.07
N TYR A 119 10.32 1.66 2.83
CA TYR A 119 10.49 0.31 3.36
C TYR A 119 10.18 0.26 4.85
N VAL A 120 9.19 -0.55 5.23
CA VAL A 120 8.66 -0.69 6.58
C VAL A 120 9.14 -2.02 7.18
N LYS A 121 9.98 -1.93 8.21
CA LYS A 121 10.52 -3.11 8.94
C LYS A 121 9.97 -3.22 10.36
N ASN A 122 9.64 -2.09 10.98
CA ASN A 122 8.97 -2.04 12.28
C ASN A 122 8.20 -0.71 12.38
N LYS A 123 7.24 -0.64 13.33
CA LYS A 123 6.40 0.54 13.57
C LYS A 123 7.18 1.83 13.92
N ASN A 124 8.39 1.68 14.47
CA ASN A 124 9.16 2.78 15.07
C ASN A 124 10.34 3.23 14.18
N SER A 125 10.58 2.60 13.02
CA SER A 125 11.66 2.95 12.11
C SER A 125 11.28 2.58 10.66
N TYR A 126 11.02 3.59 9.86
CA TYR A 126 10.92 3.49 8.41
C TYR A 126 12.31 3.74 7.81
N LYS A 127 12.74 2.92 6.84
CA LYS A 127 13.91 3.24 6.01
C LYS A 127 13.41 3.81 4.69
N TYR A 128 13.86 5.01 4.36
CA TYR A 128 13.45 5.73 3.16
C TYR A 128 14.43 5.48 2.03
N ILE A 129 13.89 5.16 0.86
CA ILE A 129 14.60 5.24 -0.40
C ILE A 129 13.74 6.15 -1.30
N LEU A 130 14.29 7.27 -1.74
CA LEU A 130 13.74 7.99 -2.88
C LEU A 130 14.28 7.29 -4.11
N LEU A 131 13.40 6.83 -5.00
CA LEU A 131 13.86 6.32 -6.29
C LEU A 131 14.34 7.52 -7.11
N GLU A 132 15.64 7.58 -7.42
CA GLU A 132 16.12 8.53 -8.41
C GLU A 132 15.43 8.23 -9.76
N GLN A 133 15.11 9.25 -10.54
CA GLN A 133 14.36 9.21 -11.81
C GLN A 133 15.05 8.42 -12.96
N ARG A 134 15.82 7.38 -12.67
CA ARG A 134 16.69 6.68 -13.63
C ARG A 134 16.33 5.22 -13.91
N TYR A 135 15.18 4.72 -13.43
CA TYR A 135 14.83 3.30 -13.60
C TYR A 135 13.39 3.02 -14.07
N ILE A 136 12.74 3.97 -14.76
CA ILE A 136 11.57 3.69 -15.59
C ILE A 136 11.75 4.39 -16.93
#